data_AF-A0AA96LHM8-F1
#
_entry.id   AF-A0AA96LHM8-F1
#
_cell.length_a   1.000
_cell.length_b   1.000
_cell.length_c   1.000
_cell.angle_alpha   90.00
_cell.angle_beta   90.00
_cell.angle_gamma   90.00
#
_symmetry.space_group_name_H-M   'P 1'
#
loop_
_entity.id
_entity.type
_entity.pdbx_description
1 polymer ?
#
loop_
_entity_poly.entity_id
_entity_poly.type
_entity_poly.pdbx_seq_one_letter_code
_entity_poly.pdbx_strand_id
1 'polypeptide(L)'
;MARNNYSAGLLLIGIAVVLLLGKLGVFSFIGSLFWPLLVLAAGLLLHYLYFNRVLPSGVLVPGGMLITYSVLFLFCNLFGWGTMAYLWPAFLLGIAVGLYELHLFDRNGAGQGALTGAVVLGIISAVLFGITLLFAIGIYAIALLLIAAGLWMVLGRRGRSW
;
A
#
# COMPACT_ATOMS: atom_id res chain seq x y z
N MET A 1 -36.51 31.40 -31.95
CA MET A 1 -35.71 30.16 -31.84
C MET A 1 -34.25 30.50 -31.43
N ALA A 2 -34.01 31.08 -30.25
CA ALA A 2 -32.67 31.54 -29.83
C ALA A 2 -32.17 30.96 -28.49
N ARG A 3 -33.04 30.22 -27.78
CA ARG A 3 -32.76 29.69 -26.43
C ARG A 3 -31.92 28.40 -26.43
N ASN A 4 -31.86 27.70 -27.57
CA ASN A 4 -31.08 26.47 -27.75
C ASN A 4 -29.56 26.71 -27.79
N ASN A 5 -29.13 27.88 -28.25
CA ASN A 5 -27.71 28.19 -28.48
C ASN A 5 -26.98 28.51 -27.16
N TYR A 6 -27.68 29.12 -26.19
CA TYR A 6 -27.15 29.36 -24.84
C TYR A 6 -26.98 28.05 -24.06
N SER A 7 -27.95 27.14 -24.12
CA SER A 7 -27.82 25.81 -23.50
C SER A 7 -26.76 24.95 -24.17
N ALA A 8 -26.64 25.01 -25.51
CA ALA A 8 -25.56 24.33 -26.24
C ALA A 8 -24.18 24.90 -25.89
N GLY A 9 -24.04 26.22 -25.78
CA GLY A 9 -22.81 26.87 -25.34
C GLY A 9 -22.42 26.50 -23.91
N LEU A 10 -23.39 26.45 -22.99
CA LEU A 10 -23.15 26.03 -21.60
C LEU A 10 -22.71 24.55 -21.50
N LEU A 11 -23.30 23.67 -22.32
CA LEU A 11 -22.86 22.28 -22.45
C LEU A 11 -21.43 22.16 -22.96
N LEU A 12 -21.08 22.96 -23.98
CA LEU A 12 -19.74 22.96 -24.58
C LEU A 12 -18.68 23.45 -23.59
N ILE A 13 -18.99 24.49 -22.80
CA ILE A 13 -18.14 24.97 -21.70
C ILE A 13 -18.00 23.89 -20.63
N GLY A 14 -19.09 23.23 -20.24
CA GLY A 14 -19.05 22.12 -19.28
C GLY A 14 -18.14 20.97 -19.73
N ILE A 15 -18.26 20.56 -21.00
CA ILE A 15 -17.42 19.52 -21.60
C ILE A 15 -15.94 19.96 -21.64
N ALA A 16 -15.66 21.21 -21.99
CA ALA A 16 -14.30 21.76 -22.02
C ALA A 16 -13.67 21.81 -20.61
N VAL A 17 -14.44 22.19 -19.59
CA VAL A 17 -14.00 22.19 -18.19
C VAL A 17 -13.71 20.76 -17.70
N VAL A 18 -14.58 19.80 -18.02
CA VAL A 18 -14.36 18.38 -17.71
C VAL A 18 -13.10 17.85 -18.40
N LEU A 19 -12.88 18.17 -19.68
CA LEU A 19 -11.67 17.80 -20.40
C LEU A 19 -10.40 18.42 -19.80
N LEU A 20 -10.46 19.69 -19.38
CA LEU A 20 -9.35 20.37 -18.70
C LEU A 20 -9.06 19.76 -17.33
N LEU A 21 -10.09 19.43 -16.54
CA LEU A 21 -9.97 18.72 -15.26
C LEU A 21 -9.36 17.33 -15.43
N GLY A 22 -9.68 16.64 -16.53
CA GLY A 22 -9.04 15.37 -16.86
C GLY A 22 -7.58 15.50 -17.23
N LYS A 23 -7.22 16.55 -17.98
CA LYS A 23 -5.81 16.86 -18.28
C LYS A 23 -5.01 17.25 -17.03
N LEU A 24 -5.65 17.91 -16.05
CA LEU A 24 -5.06 18.24 -14.74
C LEU A 24 -4.86 17.01 -13.84
N GLY A 25 -5.28 15.82 -14.28
CA GLY A 25 -5.08 14.58 -13.52
C GLY A 25 -6.04 14.41 -12.34
N VAL A 26 -7.05 15.26 -12.20
CA VAL A 26 -8.03 15.17 -11.10
C VAL A 26 -8.78 13.83 -11.16
N PHE A 27 -9.19 13.38 -12.34
CA PHE A 27 -9.79 12.04 -12.49
C PHE A 27 -8.82 10.90 -12.22
N SER A 28 -7.52 11.08 -12.51
CA SER A 28 -6.48 10.10 -12.19
C SER A 28 -6.28 9.99 -10.68
N PHE A 29 -6.22 11.13 -9.97
CA PHE A 29 -6.07 11.19 -8.52
C PHE A 29 -7.31 10.66 -7.77
N ILE A 30 -8.51 11.01 -8.22
CA ILE A 30 -9.74 10.43 -7.64
C ILE A 30 -9.78 8.94 -7.93
N GLY A 31 -9.51 8.50 -9.16
CA GLY A 31 -9.51 7.08 -9.51
C GLY A 31 -8.48 6.26 -8.72
N SER A 32 -7.29 6.84 -8.47
CA SER A 32 -6.21 6.20 -7.73
C SER A 32 -6.52 6.01 -6.24
N LEU A 33 -7.32 6.90 -5.64
CA LEU A 33 -7.84 6.77 -4.28
C LEU A 33 -9.11 5.91 -4.20
N PHE A 34 -9.91 5.88 -5.26
CA PHE A 34 -11.19 5.19 -5.27
C PHE A 34 -11.01 3.66 -5.37
N TRP A 35 -10.07 3.18 -6.20
CA TRP A 35 -9.91 1.74 -6.40
C TRP A 35 -9.51 0.96 -5.14
N PRO A 36 -8.56 1.41 -4.28
CA PRO A 36 -8.24 0.68 -3.06
C PRO A 36 -9.38 0.76 -2.06
N LEU A 37 -10.17 1.84 -2.05
CA LEU A 37 -11.37 1.95 -1.22
C LEU A 37 -12.43 0.92 -1.62
N LEU A 38 -12.58 0.61 -2.91
CA LEU A 38 -13.45 -0.49 -3.35
C LEU A 38 -12.93 -1.85 -2.86
N VAL A 39 -11.61 -2.07 -2.91
CA VAL A 39 -10.98 -3.30 -2.38
C VAL A 39 -11.18 -3.40 -0.86
N LEU A 40 -11.00 -2.29 -0.14
CA LEU A 40 -11.26 -2.19 1.30
C LEU A 40 -12.72 -2.51 1.61
N ALA A 41 -13.65 -1.91 0.87
CA ALA A 41 -15.08 -2.15 1.03
C ALA A 41 -15.44 -3.62 0.78
N ALA A 42 -14.84 -4.26 -0.24
CA ALA A 42 -15.02 -5.69 -0.48
C ALA A 42 -14.50 -6.54 0.71
N GLY A 43 -13.31 -6.23 1.25
CA GLY A 43 -12.76 -6.91 2.42
C GLY A 43 -13.60 -6.74 3.69
N LEU A 44 -14.11 -5.53 3.94
CA LEU A 44 -15.04 -5.24 5.04
C LEU A 44 -16.38 -5.93 4.85
N LEU A 45 -16.89 -6.00 3.63
CA LEU A 45 -18.14 -6.67 3.31
C LEU A 45 -18.04 -8.18 3.59
N LEU A 46 -16.91 -8.81 3.27
CA LEU A 46 -16.65 -10.21 3.63
C LEU A 46 -16.66 -10.41 5.16
N HIS A 47 -16.03 -9.52 5.92
CA HIS A 47 -16.08 -9.54 7.38
C HIS A 47 -17.52 -9.36 7.91
N TYR A 48 -18.27 -8.40 7.36
CA TYR A 48 -19.64 -8.13 7.75
C TYR A 48 -20.56 -9.35 7.50
N LEU A 49 -20.44 -10.00 6.33
CA LEU A 49 -21.20 -11.21 6.00
C LEU A 49 -20.86 -12.37 6.93
N TYR A 50 -19.59 -12.52 7.33
CA TYR A 50 -19.18 -13.51 8.31
C TYR A 50 -19.80 -13.23 9.70
N PHE A 51 -19.72 -12.00 10.20
CA PHE A 51 -20.31 -11.66 11.51
C PHE A 51 -21.83 -11.80 11.54
N ASN A 52 -22.51 -11.58 10.40
CA ASN A 52 -23.94 -11.87 10.23
C ASN A 52 -24.26 -13.37 10.08
N ARG A 53 -23.28 -14.26 10.23
CA ARG A 53 -23.41 -15.73 10.09
C ARG A 53 -23.90 -16.19 8.72
N VAL A 54 -23.68 -15.38 7.68
CA VAL A 54 -24.04 -15.71 6.29
C VAL A 54 -22.98 -16.60 5.65
N LEU A 55 -21.70 -16.38 5.99
CA LEU A 55 -20.55 -17.05 5.38
C LEU A 55 -19.71 -17.83 6.40
N PRO A 56 -19.00 -18.89 5.96
CA PRO A 56 -18.12 -19.67 6.81
C PRO A 56 -16.84 -18.91 7.18
N SER A 57 -16.14 -19.37 8.23
CA SER A 57 -14.90 -18.75 8.73
C SER A 57 -13.78 -18.69 7.70
N GLY A 58 -13.75 -19.60 6.72
CA GLY A 58 -12.76 -19.56 5.63
C GLY A 58 -12.75 -18.26 4.82
N VAL A 59 -13.83 -17.48 4.83
CA VAL A 59 -13.95 -16.21 4.09
C VAL A 59 -13.20 -15.06 4.78
N LEU A 60 -12.85 -15.19 6.07
CA LEU A 60 -12.02 -14.17 6.72
C LEU A 60 -10.62 -14.10 6.13
N VAL A 61 -10.08 -15.22 5.64
CA VAL A 61 -8.74 -15.24 5.04
C VAL A 61 -8.63 -14.26 3.85
N PRO A 62 -9.47 -14.36 2.80
CA PRO A 62 -9.46 -13.37 1.74
C PRO A 62 -9.95 -12.00 2.20
N GLY A 63 -10.83 -11.92 3.21
CA GLY A 63 -11.25 -10.65 3.83
C GLY A 63 -10.07 -9.84 4.40
N GLY A 64 -9.27 -10.47 5.26
CA GLY A 64 -8.09 -9.87 5.88
C GLY A 64 -7.01 -9.52 4.86
N MET A 65 -6.80 -10.37 3.85
CA MET A 65 -5.90 -10.05 2.74
C MET A 65 -6.34 -8.78 2.00
N LEU A 66 -7.61 -8.67 1.63
CA LEU A 66 -8.15 -7.51 0.91
C LEU A 66 -8.01 -6.22 1.73
N ILE A 67 -8.30 -6.28 3.03
CA ILE A 67 -8.13 -5.13 3.93
C ILE A 67 -6.65 -4.72 3.96
N THR A 68 -5.75 -5.67 4.21
CA THR A 68 -4.31 -5.38 4.30
C THR A 68 -3.76 -4.81 3.00
N TYR A 69 -4.16 -5.38 1.86
CA TYR A 69 -3.72 -4.92 0.53
C TYR A 69 -4.32 -3.56 0.18
N SER A 70 -5.57 -3.28 0.54
CA SER A 70 -6.19 -1.98 0.30
C SER A 70 -5.46 -0.84 1.03
N VAL A 71 -5.02 -1.08 2.27
CA VAL A 71 -4.22 -0.12 3.04
C VAL A 71 -2.86 0.08 2.39
N LEU A 72 -2.22 -1.00 1.94
CA LEU A 72 -0.95 -0.95 1.20
C LEU A 72 -1.07 -0.14 -0.09
N PHE A 73 -2.14 -0.36 -0.84
CA PHE A 73 -2.40 0.35 -2.09
C PHE A 73 -2.74 1.82 -1.86
N LEU A 74 -3.50 2.16 -0.81
CA LEU A 74 -3.68 3.56 -0.39
C LEU A 74 -2.34 4.22 -0.08
N PHE A 75 -1.49 3.52 0.67
CA PHE A 75 -0.16 4.01 1.01
C PHE A 75 0.69 4.25 -0.25
N CYS A 76 0.75 3.30 -1.19
CA CYS A 76 1.47 3.48 -2.45
C CYS A 76 0.89 4.62 -3.31
N ASN A 77 -0.41 4.90 -3.26
CA ASN A 77 -0.98 6.04 -3.97
C ASN A 77 -0.64 7.39 -3.33
N LEU A 78 -0.42 7.43 -2.01
CA LEU A 78 -0.02 8.65 -1.29
C LEU A 78 1.48 8.94 -1.37
N PHE A 79 2.32 7.92 -1.19
CA PHE A 79 3.78 8.05 -1.15
C PHE A 79 4.48 7.74 -2.48
N GLY A 80 3.70 7.31 -3.48
CA GLY A 80 4.17 6.97 -4.81
C GLY A 80 4.49 5.48 -4.97
N TRP A 81 4.18 4.94 -6.14
CA TRP A 81 4.33 3.51 -6.45
C TRP A 81 5.78 2.98 -6.38
N GLY A 82 6.78 3.87 -6.35
CA GLY A 82 8.18 3.49 -6.12
C GLY A 82 8.41 2.87 -4.74
N THR A 83 7.58 3.16 -3.74
CA THR A 83 7.71 2.55 -2.39
C THR A 83 7.34 1.07 -2.38
N MET A 84 6.67 0.57 -3.43
CA MET A 84 6.29 -0.84 -3.56
C MET A 84 7.49 -1.80 -3.49
N ALA A 85 8.67 -1.34 -3.95
CA ALA A 85 9.92 -2.11 -3.85
C ALA A 85 10.33 -2.42 -2.41
N TYR A 86 9.85 -1.64 -1.43
CA TYR A 86 10.10 -1.85 -0.01
C TYR A 86 8.88 -2.43 0.72
N LEU A 87 7.68 -2.12 0.25
CA LEU A 87 6.44 -2.59 0.88
C LEU A 87 6.02 -4.00 0.46
N TRP A 88 6.66 -4.64 -0.52
CA TRP A 88 6.29 -5.98 -0.97
C TRP A 88 6.17 -7.04 0.14
N PRO A 89 6.94 -7.03 1.25
CA PRO A 89 6.77 -8.02 2.32
C PRO A 89 5.40 -7.94 2.99
N ALA A 90 4.72 -6.79 2.92
CA ALA A 90 3.37 -6.63 3.45
C ALA A 90 2.31 -7.42 2.67
N PHE A 91 2.62 -7.95 1.47
CA PHE A 91 1.76 -8.97 0.85
C PHE A 91 1.74 -10.26 1.65
N LEU A 92 2.90 -10.73 2.11
CA LEU A 92 2.98 -11.89 3.01
C LEU A 92 2.29 -11.58 4.35
N LEU A 93 2.37 -10.33 4.82
CA LEU A 93 1.66 -9.87 6.01
C LEU A 93 0.15 -9.99 5.81
N GLY A 94 -0.40 -9.61 4.66
CA GLY A 94 -1.83 -9.77 4.38
C GLY A 94 -2.30 -11.22 4.44
N ILE A 95 -1.48 -12.17 3.96
CA ILE A 95 -1.75 -13.61 4.10
C ILE A 95 -1.72 -14.02 5.58
N ALA A 96 -0.71 -13.55 6.32
CA ALA A 96 -0.57 -13.82 7.75
C ALA A 96 -1.78 -13.28 8.55
N VAL A 97 -2.24 -12.06 8.25
CA VAL A 97 -3.41 -11.43 8.89
C VAL A 97 -4.67 -12.23 8.58
N GLY A 98 -4.91 -12.61 7.32
CA GLY A 98 -6.07 -13.43 6.96
C GLY A 98 -6.09 -14.78 7.67
N LEU A 99 -4.94 -15.46 7.80
CA LEU A 99 -4.82 -16.71 8.56
C LEU A 99 -4.98 -16.50 10.08
N TYR A 100 -4.49 -15.37 10.60
CA TYR A 100 -4.65 -15.00 12.00
C TYR A 100 -6.11 -14.72 12.35
N GLU A 101 -6.82 -13.95 11.53
CA GLU A 101 -8.24 -13.67 11.67
C GLU A 101 -9.08 -14.94 11.60
N LEU A 102 -8.76 -15.85 10.67
CA LEU A 102 -9.38 -17.16 10.61
C LEU A 102 -9.29 -17.87 11.96
N HIS A 103 -8.10 -17.95 12.56
CA HIS A 103 -7.97 -18.64 13.84
C HIS A 103 -8.69 -17.92 14.99
N LEU A 104 -8.60 -16.58 15.04
CA LEU A 104 -9.18 -15.80 16.12
C LEU A 104 -10.71 -15.91 16.15
N PHE A 105 -11.35 -15.94 14.98
CA PHE A 105 -12.80 -15.93 14.86
C PHE A 105 -13.41 -17.30 14.62
N ASP A 106 -12.63 -18.32 14.26
CA ASP A 106 -13.18 -19.67 14.07
C ASP A 106 -13.63 -20.29 15.40
N ARG A 107 -14.95 -20.28 15.61
CA ARG A 107 -15.63 -20.81 16.81
C ARG A 107 -15.49 -22.32 17.00
N ASN A 108 -15.11 -23.06 15.95
CA ASN A 108 -15.07 -24.52 15.95
C ASN A 108 -13.67 -25.12 16.04
N GLY A 109 -12.65 -24.29 16.31
CA GLY A 109 -11.28 -24.74 16.46
C GLY A 109 -10.57 -24.90 15.12
N ALA A 110 -10.27 -23.77 14.47
CA ALA A 110 -9.29 -23.76 13.40
C ALA A 110 -7.99 -24.32 13.98
N GLY A 111 -7.62 -25.52 13.53
CA GLY A 111 -6.52 -26.29 14.09
C GLY A 111 -5.27 -25.43 14.24
N GLN A 112 -4.43 -25.75 15.23
CA GLN A 112 -3.18 -25.05 15.55
C GLN A 112 -2.30 -24.75 14.31
N GLY A 113 -2.45 -25.51 13.22
CA GLY A 113 -1.80 -25.24 11.93
C GLY A 113 -2.09 -23.85 11.32
N ALA A 114 -3.29 -23.29 11.49
CA ALA A 114 -3.62 -21.95 10.95
C ALA A 114 -2.84 -20.84 11.69
N LEU A 115 -2.74 -20.92 13.02
CA LEU A 115 -1.90 -20.03 13.81
C LEU A 115 -0.43 -20.17 13.47
N THR A 116 0.08 -21.40 13.43
CA THR A 116 1.48 -21.64 13.11
C THR A 116 1.83 -21.07 11.73
N GLY A 117 0.94 -21.28 10.74
CA GLY A 117 1.08 -20.66 9.42
C GLY A 117 1.09 -19.14 9.48
N ALA A 118 0.13 -18.54 10.18
CA ALA A 118 0.04 -17.08 10.35
C ALA A 118 1.29 -16.49 11.02
N VAL A 119 1.76 -17.10 12.11
CA VAL A 119 2.92 -16.64 12.88
C VAL A 119 4.20 -16.80 12.05
N VAL A 120 4.40 -17.94 11.39
CA VAL A 120 5.58 -18.17 10.55
C VAL A 120 5.60 -17.18 9.38
N LEU A 121 4.49 -17.01 8.66
CA LEU A 121 4.42 -16.01 7.59
C LEU A 121 4.59 -14.58 8.12
N GLY A 122 4.03 -14.26 9.28
CA GLY A 122 4.18 -12.97 9.93
C GLY A 122 5.63 -12.66 10.29
N ILE A 123 6.35 -13.62 10.87
CA ILE A 123 7.78 -13.49 11.19
C ILE A 123 8.61 -13.33 9.91
N ILE A 124 8.37 -14.18 8.89
CA ILE A 124 9.09 -14.10 7.62
C ILE A 124 8.85 -12.73 6.96
N SER A 125 7.59 -12.28 6.94
CA SER A 125 7.23 -10.96 6.42
C SER A 125 7.93 -9.83 7.19
N ALA A 126 7.92 -9.88 8.53
CA ALA A 126 8.58 -8.88 9.37
C ALA A 126 10.10 -8.84 9.16
N VAL A 127 10.74 -10.00 9.03
CA VAL A 127 12.18 -10.09 8.75
C VAL A 127 12.50 -9.52 7.37
N LEU A 128 11.73 -9.88 6.35
CA LEU A 128 11.89 -9.34 4.99
C LEU A 128 11.61 -7.84 4.93
N PHE A 129 10.62 -7.35 5.67
CA PHE A 129 10.33 -5.92 5.82
C PHE A 129 11.51 -5.21 6.50
N GLY A 130 12.07 -5.77 7.56
CA GLY A 130 13.28 -5.26 8.19
C GLY A 130 14.48 -5.20 7.23
N ILE A 131 14.71 -6.26 6.46
CA ILE A 131 15.80 -6.32 5.47
C ILE A 131 15.60 -5.26 4.37
N THR A 132 14.41 -5.14 3.80
CA THR A 132 14.13 -4.14 2.76
C THR A 132 14.30 -2.71 3.27
N LEU A 133 13.87 -2.42 4.51
CA LEU A 133 14.11 -1.15 5.17
C LEU A 133 15.61 -0.90 5.40
N LEU A 134 16.34 -1.93 5.85
CA LEU A 134 17.79 -1.87 6.06
C LEU A 134 18.55 -1.67 4.75
N PHE A 135 18.09 -2.21 3.61
CA PHE A 135 18.68 -1.92 2.30
C PHE A 135 18.36 -0.50 1.85
N ALA A 136 17.12 -0.04 2.09
CA ALA A 136 16.72 1.34 1.80
C ALA A 136 17.62 2.33 2.55
N ILE A 137 17.81 2.13 3.87
CA ILE A 137 18.63 2.98 4.73
C ILE A 137 20.13 2.72 4.51
N GLY A 138 20.50 1.47 4.25
CA GLY A 138 21.89 1.01 4.13
C GLY A 138 22.62 1.62 2.93
N ILE A 139 21.94 1.85 1.81
CA ILE A 139 22.51 2.59 0.68
C ILE A 139 22.87 4.02 1.11
N TYR A 140 22.00 4.69 1.88
CA TYR A 140 22.30 6.02 2.41
C TYR A 140 23.41 5.98 3.47
N ALA A 141 23.45 4.94 4.31
CA ALA A 141 24.50 4.77 5.32
C ALA A 141 25.88 4.52 4.69
N ILE A 142 25.96 3.67 3.66
CA ILE A 142 27.17 3.40 2.89
C ILE A 142 27.59 4.67 2.13
N ALA A 143 26.65 5.38 1.50
CA ALA A 143 26.93 6.66 0.83
C ALA A 143 27.45 7.73 1.80
N LEU A 144 26.86 7.85 3.00
CA LEU A 144 27.30 8.77 4.05
C LEU A 144 28.70 8.41 4.55
N LEU A 145 28.99 7.11 4.75
CA LEU A 145 30.34 6.64 5.10
C LEU A 145 31.36 6.95 4.01
N LEU A 146 31.00 6.77 2.73
CA LEU A 146 31.87 7.15 1.61
C LEU A 146 32.13 8.66 1.56
N ILE A 147 31.09 9.47 1.80
CA ILE A 147 31.21 10.93 1.86
C ILE A 147 32.09 11.35 3.04
N ALA A 148 31.90 10.76 4.22
CA ALA A 148 32.72 11.01 5.39
C ALA A 148 34.19 10.58 5.19
N ALA A 149 34.43 9.41 4.58
CA ALA A 149 35.76 8.95 4.21
C ALA A 149 36.42 9.87 3.17
N GLY A 150 35.66 10.31 2.15
CA GLY A 150 36.11 11.27 1.15
C GLY A 150 36.48 12.62 1.75
N LEU A 151 35.64 13.16 2.64
CA LEU A 151 35.91 14.39 3.39
C LEU A 151 37.17 14.25 4.25
N TRP A 152 37.34 13.10 4.91
CA TRP A 152 38.51 12.86 5.75
C TRP A 152 39.81 12.81 4.94
N MET A 153 39.78 12.22 3.74
CA MET A 153 40.95 12.19 2.83
C MET A 153 41.30 13.58 2.27
N VAL A 154 40.31 14.44 2.02
CA VAL A 154 40.53 15.81 1.51
C VAL A 154 41.06 16.73 2.62
N LEU A 155 40.49 16.64 3.82
CA LEU A 155 40.90 17.43 4.97
C LEU A 155 42.26 16.97 5.53
N GLY A 156 42.57 15.66 5.46
CA GLY A 156 43.86 15.10 5.87
C GLY A 156 45.04 15.44 4.97
N ARG A 157 44.81 15.88 3.72
CA ARG A 157 45.89 16.25 2.78
C ARG A 157 46.33 17.72 2.85
N ARG A 158 45.62 18.58 3.57
CA ARG A 158 45.99 20.01 3.72
C ARG A 158 47.11 20.27 4.76
N GLY A 159 47.63 19.23 5.42
CA GLY A 159 48.67 19.35 6.44
C GLY A 159 50.12 19.06 5.99
N ARG A 160 50.40 18.91 4.69
CA ARG A 160 51.73 18.50 4.21
C ARG A 160 52.17 19.18 2.90
N SER A 161 52.08 20.52 2.88
CA SER A 161 52.82 21.35 1.93
C SER A 161 53.69 22.35 2.69
N TRP A 162 54.86 21.88 3.11
CA TRP A 162 56.08 22.65 3.35
C TRP A 162 57.25 21.75 2.96
#